data_AF-A0A699KGC1-F1
#
_entry.id   AF-A0A699KGC1-F1
#
_cell.length_a   1.000
_cell.length_b   1.000
_cell.length_c   1.000
_cell.angle_alpha   90.00
_cell.angle_beta   90.00
_cell.angle_gamma   90.00
#
_symmetry.space_group_name_H-M   'P 1'
#
loop_
_entity.id
_entity.type
_entity.pdbx_description
1 polymer ?
#
loop_
_entity_poly.entity_id
_entity_poly.type
_entity_poly.pdbx_seq_one_letter_code
_entity_poly.pdbx_strand_id
1 'polypeptide(L)'
;VAGFKTVFHRHLDSEETRVIPEKDFVIISHQIPSYLLTGQESANAPKGCLDLDPAAIPPKFLHVLADVKDAYKMDIDNGPSTDGVCSI
;
A
#
# COMPACT_ATOMS: atom_id res chain seq x y z
N VAL A 1 -3.45 -1.43 -0.73
CA VAL A 1 -4.72 -1.68 -1.46
C VAL A 1 -5.85 -1.75 -0.44
N ALA A 2 -6.96 -1.03 -0.66
CA ALA A 2 -8.05 -0.97 0.34
C ALA A 2 -8.55 -2.38 0.71
N GLY A 3 -8.63 -2.68 2.01
CA GLY A 3 -9.06 -3.99 2.52
C GLY A 3 -7.97 -5.07 2.60
N PHE A 4 -6.75 -4.82 2.13
CA PHE A 4 -5.64 -5.78 2.18
C PHE A 4 -4.46 -5.20 2.96
N LYS A 5 -3.93 -5.99 3.91
CA LYS A 5 -2.80 -5.57 4.78
C LYS A 5 -1.43 -5.85 4.17
N THR A 6 -1.35 -6.83 3.28
CA THR A 6 -0.11 -7.33 2.67
C THR A 6 0.00 -7.00 1.19
N VAL A 7 -1.06 -6.44 0.60
CA VAL A 7 -1.13 -6.18 -0.84
C VAL A 7 -0.85 -4.71 -1.13
N PHE A 8 0.20 -4.48 -1.91
CA PHE A 8 0.71 -3.18 -2.31
C PHE A 8 0.62 -3.02 -3.82
N HIS A 9 0.39 -1.79 -4.28
CA HIS A 9 0.52 -1.45 -5.70
C HIS A 9 1.64 -0.44 -5.83
N ARG A 10 2.37 -0.51 -6.95
CA ARG A 10 3.36 0.51 -7.28
C ARG A 10 2.65 1.84 -7.50
N HIS A 11 3.24 2.93 -7.00
CA HIS A 11 2.76 4.26 -7.33
C HIS A 11 3.11 4.59 -8.80
N LEU A 12 2.15 5.11 -9.56
CA LEU A 12 2.36 5.43 -10.99
C LEU A 12 2.81 6.88 -11.20
N ASP A 13 2.52 7.75 -10.24
CA ASP A 13 3.01 9.14 -10.26
C ASP A 13 4.51 9.17 -9.93
N SER A 14 5.27 9.82 -10.79
CA SER A 14 6.71 10.03 -10.61
C SER A 14 7.00 10.99 -9.45
N GLU A 15 6.12 11.96 -9.19
CA GLU A 15 6.34 12.97 -8.14
C GLU A 15 6.23 12.35 -6.74
N GLU A 16 5.41 11.31 -6.60
CA GLU A 16 5.25 10.53 -5.37
C GLU A 16 6.30 9.42 -5.24
N THR A 17 7.11 9.18 -6.28
CA THR A 17 8.20 8.21 -6.23
C THR A 17 9.39 8.82 -5.51
N ARG A 18 9.77 8.23 -4.37
CA ARG A 18 10.92 8.69 -3.59
C ARG A 18 12.18 7.96 -4.02
N VAL A 19 13.25 8.73 -4.27
CA VAL A 19 14.59 8.18 -4.45
C VAL A 19 15.21 7.96 -3.07
N ILE A 20 15.64 6.72 -2.81
CA ILE A 20 16.34 6.38 -1.58
C ILE A 20 17.84 6.70 -1.79
N PRO A 21 18.47 7.51 -0.93
CA PRO A 21 19.91 7.74 -1.00
C PRO A 21 20.71 6.45 -0.77
N GLU A 22 21.86 6.29 -1.43
CA GLU A 22 22.68 5.07 -1.32
C GLU A 22 23.07 4.71 0.12
N LYS A 23 23.33 5.73 0.96
CA LYS A 23 23.64 5.56 2.40
C LYS A 23 22.53 4.82 3.18
N ASP A 24 21.30 4.87 2.67
CA ASP A 24 20.12 4.28 3.29
C ASP A 24 19.78 2.92 2.63
N PHE A 25 20.53 2.43 1.65
CA PHE A 25 20.23 1.13 1.03
C PHE A 25 20.27 -0.04 2.00
N VAL A 26 21.00 0.09 3.09
CA VAL A 26 21.04 -0.93 4.16
C VAL A 26 19.65 -1.25 4.69
N ILE A 27 18.71 -0.28 4.72
CA ILE A 27 17.35 -0.50 5.22
C ILE A 27 16.43 -1.23 4.22
N ILE A 28 16.79 -1.27 2.93
CA ILE A 28 16.06 -1.99 1.87
C ILE A 28 16.86 -3.15 1.27
N SER A 29 18.04 -3.43 1.83
CA SER A 29 18.97 -4.44 1.31
C SER A 29 18.39 -5.85 1.35
N HIS A 30 17.45 -6.10 2.26
CA HIS A 30 16.74 -7.36 2.35
C HIS A 30 15.63 -7.41 1.31
N GLN A 31 15.74 -8.34 0.36
CA GLN A 31 14.67 -8.59 -0.60
C GLN A 31 13.51 -9.29 0.11
N ILE A 32 12.35 -8.63 0.13
CA ILE A 32 11.12 -9.20 0.67
C ILE A 32 10.54 -10.18 -0.37
N PRO A 33 10.22 -11.43 0.01
CA PRO A 33 9.48 -12.33 -0.85
C PRO A 33 8.14 -11.69 -1.26
N SER A 34 7.86 -11.70 -2.56
CA SER A 34 6.65 -11.09 -3.11
C SER A 34 6.02 -11.97 -4.18
N TYR A 35 4.70 -11.90 -4.29
CA TYR A 35 3.91 -12.56 -5.33
C TYR A 35 3.12 -11.53 -6.13
N LEU A 36 3.24 -11.57 -7.46
CA LEU A 36 2.49 -10.68 -8.36
C LEU A 36 1.10 -11.28 -8.61
N LEU A 37 0.08 -10.56 -8.15
CA LEU A 37 -1.31 -10.95 -8.34
C LEU A 37 -1.72 -10.78 -9.80
N THR A 38 -2.19 -11.86 -10.39
CA THR A 38 -2.54 -11.97 -11.81
C THR A 38 -4.00 -11.57 -12.08
N GLY A 39 -4.83 -11.55 -11.05
CA GLY A 39 -6.28 -11.37 -11.14
C GLY A 39 -7.04 -12.68 -11.37
N GLN A 40 -6.35 -13.82 -11.46
CA GLN A 40 -6.96 -15.14 -11.65
C GLN A 40 -7.23 -15.87 -10.32
N GLU A 41 -6.71 -15.35 -9.21
CA GLU A 41 -6.78 -15.98 -7.88
C GLU A 41 -8.22 -15.99 -7.32
N SER A 42 -9.04 -15.01 -7.71
CA SER A 42 -10.45 -14.86 -7.31
C SER A 42 -11.15 -13.80 -8.16
N ALA A 43 -12.49 -13.79 -8.15
CA ALA A 43 -13.32 -12.81 -8.87
C ALA A 43 -12.96 -11.34 -8.58
N ASN A 44 -12.42 -11.05 -7.39
CA ASN A 44 -12.04 -9.70 -6.94
C ASN A 44 -10.53 -9.58 -6.65
N ALA A 45 -9.69 -10.44 -7.24
CA ALA A 45 -8.25 -10.40 -7.01
C ALA A 45 -7.64 -9.10 -7.58
N PRO A 46 -6.89 -8.32 -6.78
CA PRO A 46 -6.33 -7.04 -7.21
C PRO A 46 -5.13 -7.26 -8.15
N LYS A 47 -5.43 -7.39 -9.45
CA LYS A 47 -4.45 -7.61 -10.51
C LYS A 47 -3.37 -6.51 -10.53
N GLY A 48 -2.13 -6.92 -10.74
CA GLY A 48 -0.98 -6.03 -10.84
C GLY A 48 -0.43 -5.55 -9.50
N CYS A 49 -0.97 -6.06 -8.38
CA CYS A 49 -0.47 -5.78 -7.04
C CYS A 49 0.51 -6.85 -6.57
N LEU A 50 1.39 -6.49 -5.64
CA LEU A 50 2.33 -7.39 -4.97
C LEU A 50 1.76 -7.79 -3.60
N ASP A 51 1.65 -9.08 -3.35
CA ASP A 51 1.41 -9.62 -2.01
C ASP A 51 2.76 -9.92 -1.33
N LEU A 52 2.97 -9.35 -0.15
CA LEU A 52 4.23 -9.44 0.60
C LEU A 52 4.07 -10.33 1.84
N ASP A 53 5.18 -10.94 2.29
CA ASP A 53 5.21 -11.67 3.56
C ASP A 53 4.80 -10.73 4.73
N PRO A 54 3.72 -11.05 5.49
CA PRO A 54 3.32 -10.25 6.64
C PRO A 54 4.43 -10.02 7.67
N ALA A 55 5.35 -10.98 7.83
CA ALA A 55 6.47 -10.87 8.76
C ALA A 55 7.51 -9.82 8.32
N ALA A 56 7.52 -9.48 7.03
CA ALA A 56 8.36 -8.42 6.47
C ALA A 56 7.73 -7.02 6.58
N ILE A 57 6.48 -6.91 7.05
CA ILE A 57 5.76 -5.64 7.18
C ILE A 57 5.90 -5.12 8.60
N PRO A 58 6.53 -3.94 8.82
CA PRO A 58 6.64 -3.36 10.15
C PRO A 58 5.26 -3.18 10.82
N PRO A 59 5.09 -3.51 12.12
CA PRO A 59 3.79 -3.50 12.79
C PRO A 59 3.04 -2.16 12.73
N LYS A 60 3.77 -1.04 12.64
CA LYS A 60 3.21 0.30 12.46
C LYS A 60 2.35 0.42 11.20
N PHE A 61 2.65 -0.33 10.14
CA PHE A 61 1.86 -0.34 8.91
C PHE A 61 0.64 -1.27 8.98
N LEU A 62 0.60 -2.17 9.96
CA LEU A 62 -0.52 -3.08 10.17
C LEU A 62 -1.65 -2.45 11.00
N HIS A 63 -1.37 -1.38 11.75
CA HIS A 63 -2.31 -0.70 12.66
C HIS A 63 -3.12 0.45 12.03
N VAL A 64 -2.64 1.06 10.93
CA VAL A 64 -3.20 2.31 10.36
C VAL A 64 -4.56 2.13 9.64
N LEU A 65 -5.01 0.89 9.38
CA LEU A 65 -6.19 0.63 8.54
C LEU A 65 -7.44 0.15 9.29
N ALA A 66 -7.41 0.08 10.63
CA ALA A 66 -8.54 -0.38 11.44
C ALA A 66 -9.67 0.67 11.58
N ASP A 67 -9.37 1.95 11.31
CA ASP A 67 -10.31 3.07 11.52
C ASP A 67 -11.18 3.41 10.29
N VAL A 68 -11.18 2.59 9.22
CA VAL A 68 -12.16 2.73 8.11
C VAL A 68 -13.44 1.94 8.40
N LYS A 69 -13.97 2.10 9.61
CA LYS A 69 -15.38 1.83 9.92
C LYS A 69 -15.98 3.15 10.38
N ASP A 70 -17.07 3.53 9.70
CA ASP A 70 -17.92 4.69 9.98
C ASP A 70 -17.56 6.00 9.26
N ALA A 71 -17.62 6.00 7.92
CA ALA A 71 -17.84 7.23 7.16
C ALA A 71 -18.58 6.99 5.81
N TYR A 72 -19.71 6.28 5.85
CA TYR A 72 -20.77 6.44 4.84
C TYR A 72 -21.87 7.33 5.41
N LYS A 73 -21.57 8.63 5.47
CA LYS A 73 -22.57 9.69 5.38
C LYS A 73 -21.98 10.76 4.47
N MET A 74 -22.42 10.74 3.22
CA MET A 74 -22.17 11.82 2.29
C MET A 74 -23.11 12.97 2.64
N ASP A 75 -22.56 14.11 3.03
CA ASP A 75 -23.21 15.43 2.90
C ASP A 75 -22.12 16.48 2.56
N ILE A 76 -22.13 16.85 1.28
CA ILE A 76 -21.66 18.06 0.56
C ILE A 76 -20.70 19.05 1.29
N ASP A 77 -19.45 19.18 0.82
CA ASP A 77 -18.82 20.42 0.26
C ASP A 77 -17.37 20.16 -0.20
N ASN A 78 -16.90 20.95 -1.17
CA ASN A 78 -15.73 20.81 -2.04
C ASN A 78 -14.33 20.74 -1.38
N GLY A 79 -13.48 19.87 -1.93
CA GLY A 79 -12.01 20.01 -1.94
C GLY A 79 -11.26 18.67 -1.71
N PRO A 80 -10.52 18.11 -2.70
CA PRO A 80 -9.77 16.88 -2.46
C PRO A 80 -8.44 17.23 -1.77
N SER A 81 -8.33 16.96 -0.47
CA SER A 81 -7.05 16.77 0.20
C SER A 81 -6.83 15.25 0.30
N THR A 82 -5.80 14.77 -0.39
CA THR A 82 -5.42 13.36 -0.46
C THR A 82 -4.05 13.18 0.18
N ASP A 83 -4.03 12.92 1.49
CA ASP A 83 -2.79 12.90 2.25
C ASP A 83 -2.83 11.72 3.22
N GLY A 84 -2.57 10.51 2.72
CA GLY A 84 -2.61 9.31 3.56
C GLY A 84 -2.32 8.01 2.83
N VAL A 85 -1.37 7.99 1.89
CA VAL A 85 -0.90 6.74 1.29
C VAL A 85 0.57 6.55 1.63
N CYS A 86 0.85 5.56 2.48
CA CYS A 86 2.22 5.11 2.66
C CYS A 86 2.57 4.19 1.48
N SER A 87 3.29 4.74 0.51
CA SER A 87 3.86 4.01 -0.63
C SER A 87 5.20 3.40 -0.22
N ILE A 88 5.41 2.12 -0.53
CA ILE A 88 6.72 1.46 -0.59
C ILE A 88 7.10 1.22 -2.05
#